data_AF-A0A3Q7EK95-F1
#
_entry.id   AF-A0A3Q7EK95-F1
#
_cell.length_a   1.000
_cell.length_b   1.000
_cell.length_c   1.000
_cell.angle_alpha   90.00
_cell.angle_beta   90.00
_cell.angle_gamma   90.00
#
_symmetry.space_group_name_H-M   'P 1'
#
loop_
_entity.id
_entity.type
_entity.pdbx_description
1 polymer ?
#
loop_
_entity_poly.entity_id
_entity_poly.type
_entity_poly.pdbx_seq_one_letter_code
_entity_poly.pdbx_strand_id
1 'polypeptide(L)'
;MISCGLATHYSHSAKIPLIEEQLGTLITDDPSVIERSLENWGEIVHPEPESILHRIETLDKCFSHDTVEEIIDALESEAAKQDAWCVATLRKLQETSPLSLKVSLRSIREGRHQTLDQCLRREYRMSVQALSGQITSDFREGVRARLVDRDLAPKWDPPTLEKVTDDMVDQYFSRLTAFEPELELPTQQREAFT
;
A
#
# COMPACT_ATOMS: atom_id res chain seq x y z
N MET A 1 10.78 5.34 7.64
CA MET A 1 10.49 5.90 6.31
C MET A 1 11.77 6.16 5.53
N ILE A 2 12.73 6.92 6.05
CA ILE A 2 14.04 7.15 5.38
C ILE A 2 14.74 5.85 5.02
N SER A 3 15.01 5.00 6.03
CA SER A 3 15.77 3.77 5.84
C SER A 3 15.07 2.71 4.97
N CYS A 4 13.79 2.89 4.64
CA CYS A 4 13.04 2.04 3.70
C CYS A 4 12.69 2.76 2.38
N GLY A 5 13.25 3.95 2.14
CA GLY A 5 13.05 4.70 0.89
C GLY A 5 11.70 5.38 0.71
N LEU A 6 10.85 5.42 1.74
CA LEU A 6 9.54 6.09 1.69
C LEU A 6 9.61 7.61 1.91
N ALA A 7 10.68 8.09 2.53
CA ALA A 7 10.99 9.50 2.68
C ALA A 7 12.41 9.76 2.17
N THR A 8 12.64 10.93 1.58
CA THR A 8 13.97 11.31 1.06
C THR A 8 14.80 12.06 2.09
N HIS A 9 14.16 12.89 2.93
CA HIS A 9 14.82 13.72 3.94
C HIS A 9 14.10 13.62 5.29
N TYR A 10 14.85 13.80 6.37
CA TYR A 10 14.32 13.88 7.74
C TYR A 10 14.84 15.14 8.43
N SER A 11 13.96 15.85 9.12
CA SER A 11 14.30 17.02 9.93
C SER A 11 13.33 17.16 11.10
N HIS A 12 13.77 17.81 12.18
CA HIS A 12 12.92 18.06 13.34
C HIS A 12 11.81 19.07 12.98
N SER A 13 10.58 18.85 13.46
CA SER A 13 9.40 19.67 13.11
C SER A 13 9.59 21.17 13.38
N ALA A 14 10.35 21.52 14.41
CA ALA A 14 10.70 22.91 14.75
C ALA A 14 11.47 23.66 13.63
N LYS A 15 12.13 22.94 12.71
CA LYS A 15 12.89 23.52 11.59
C LYS A 15 12.05 23.70 10.33
N ILE A 16 10.84 23.12 10.27
CA ILE A 16 9.99 23.17 9.06
C ILE A 16 9.70 24.61 8.60
N PRO A 17 9.36 25.58 9.46
CA PRO A 17 9.14 26.96 9.01
C PRO A 17 10.36 27.59 8.35
N LEU A 18 11.56 27.26 8.83
CA LEU A 18 12.83 27.77 8.28
C LEU A 18 13.15 27.12 6.93
N ILE A 19 12.84 25.83 6.78
CA ILE A 19 12.99 25.11 5.52
C ILE A 19 12.05 25.70 4.46
N GLU A 20 10.78 25.92 4.81
CA GLU A 20 9.80 26.54 3.91
C GLU A 20 10.23 27.95 3.48
N GLU A 21 10.68 28.79 4.42
CA GLU A 21 11.21 30.12 4.12
C GLU A 21 12.40 30.05 3.16
N GLN A 22 13.40 29.21 3.46
CA GLN A 22 14.58 29.06 2.60
C GLN A 22 14.20 28.60 1.20
N LEU A 23 13.38 27.55 1.07
CA LEU A 23 12.93 27.05 -0.24
C LEU A 23 12.15 28.12 -1.02
N GLY A 24 11.31 28.90 -0.33
CA GLY A 24 10.55 30.00 -0.95
C GLY A 24 11.42 31.13 -1.50
N THR A 25 12.66 31.28 -1.03
CA THR A 25 13.61 32.29 -1.54
C THR A 25 14.45 31.82 -2.73
N LEU A 26 14.46 30.51 -3.03
CA LEU A 26 15.24 29.97 -4.14
C LEU A 26 14.60 30.36 -5.48
N ILE A 27 15.38 30.96 -6.36
CA ILE A 27 14.98 31.25 -7.74
C ILE A 27 15.78 30.32 -8.65
N THR A 28 15.24 29.12 -8.87
CA THR A 28 15.89 28.07 -9.65
C THR A 28 14.84 27.08 -10.17
N ASP A 29 15.12 26.51 -11.34
CA ASP A 29 14.41 25.38 -11.95
C ASP A 29 15.23 24.07 -11.84
N ASP A 30 16.45 24.12 -11.28
CA ASP A 30 17.34 22.98 -11.11
C ASP A 30 16.99 22.18 -9.84
N PRO A 31 16.49 20.94 -9.95
CA PRO A 31 16.14 20.12 -8.80
C PRO A 31 17.32 19.85 -7.85
N SER A 32 18.55 19.84 -8.36
CA SER A 32 19.75 19.57 -7.55
C SER A 32 20.04 20.70 -6.55
N VAL A 33 19.64 21.93 -6.86
CA VAL A 33 19.75 23.07 -5.93
C VAL A 33 18.74 22.91 -4.80
N ILE A 34 17.53 22.46 -5.11
CA ILE A 34 16.48 22.17 -4.12
C ILE A 34 16.92 21.02 -3.21
N GLU A 35 17.43 19.93 -3.79
CA GLU A 35 17.94 18.77 -3.06
C GLU A 35 19.05 19.18 -2.08
N ARG A 36 20.09 19.90 -2.56
CA ARG A 36 21.17 20.38 -1.69
C ARG A 36 20.68 21.32 -0.59
N SER A 37 19.66 22.13 -0.89
CA SER A 37 19.05 23.00 0.11
C SER A 37 18.37 22.18 1.22
N LEU A 38 17.65 21.11 0.85
CA LEU A 38 17.02 20.18 1.80
C LEU A 38 18.06 19.38 2.61
N GLU A 39 19.14 18.93 1.98
CA GLU A 39 20.23 18.20 2.63
C GLU A 39 20.87 19.00 3.77
N ASN A 40 20.99 20.33 3.63
CA ASN A 40 21.52 21.20 4.69
C ASN A 40 20.69 21.18 5.98
N TRP A 41 19.40 20.84 5.87
CA TRP A 41 18.49 20.69 7.00
C TRP A 41 18.21 19.23 7.37
N GLY A 42 18.72 18.31 6.55
CA GLY A 42 18.60 16.87 6.73
C GLY A 42 19.43 16.40 7.92
N GLU A 43 18.84 15.52 8.71
CA GLU A 43 19.54 14.80 9.77
C GLU A 43 19.65 13.32 9.40
N ILE A 44 20.81 12.73 9.70
CA ILE A 44 21.03 11.29 9.52
C ILE A 44 20.28 10.58 10.63
N VAL A 45 19.39 9.66 10.24
CA VAL A 45 18.63 8.82 11.17
C VAL A 45 18.96 7.36 10.94
N HIS A 46 19.16 6.65 12.04
CA HIS A 46 19.36 5.20 12.03
C HIS A 46 18.07 4.49 12.46
N PRO A 47 17.79 3.30 11.91
CA PRO A 47 16.68 2.47 12.39
C PRO A 47 16.82 2.21 13.89
N GLU A 48 15.73 2.40 14.63
CA GLU A 48 15.66 2.03 16.05
C GLU A 48 15.84 0.52 16.23
N PRO A 49 16.31 0.03 17.38
CA PRO A 49 16.51 -1.41 17.62
C PRO A 49 15.26 -2.27 17.33
N GLU A 50 14.07 -1.75 17.64
CA GLU A 50 12.79 -2.43 17.41
C GLU A 50 12.23 -2.23 15.99
N SER A 51 12.97 -1.56 15.11
CA SER A 51 12.58 -1.31 13.73
C SER A 51 12.32 -2.62 12.98
N ILE A 52 11.26 -2.59 12.17
CA ILE A 52 10.89 -3.69 11.27
C ILE A 52 12.01 -4.05 10.28
N LEU A 53 12.92 -3.10 10.02
CA LEU A 53 14.08 -3.32 9.14
C LEU A 53 15.05 -4.38 9.67
N HIS A 54 15.08 -4.62 10.98
CA HIS A 54 15.86 -5.71 11.55
C HIS A 54 15.20 -7.09 11.36
N ARG A 55 13.99 -7.14 10.77
CA ARG A 55 13.19 -8.36 10.56
C ARG A 55 13.00 -8.70 9.08
N ILE A 56 13.81 -8.11 8.19
CA ILE A 56 13.68 -8.31 6.74
C ILE A 56 13.76 -9.79 6.36
N GLU A 57 14.63 -10.59 7.00
CA GLU A 57 14.70 -12.03 6.74
C GLU A 57 13.37 -12.75 7.07
N THR A 58 12.73 -12.41 8.18
CA THR A 58 11.41 -12.95 8.54
C THR A 58 10.32 -12.46 7.59
N LEU A 59 10.38 -11.19 7.18
CA LEU A 59 9.44 -10.62 6.21
C LEU A 59 9.55 -11.32 4.85
N ASP A 60 10.75 -11.44 4.31
CA ASP A 60 11.00 -12.11 3.03
C ASP A 60 10.58 -13.56 3.10
N LYS A 61 10.87 -14.24 4.21
CA LYS A 61 10.43 -15.61 4.44
C LYS A 61 8.92 -15.74 4.39
N CYS A 62 8.18 -14.90 5.12
CA CYS A 62 6.73 -15.06 5.25
C CYS A 62 5.93 -14.47 4.08
N PHE A 63 6.41 -13.41 3.43
CA PHE A 63 5.67 -12.66 2.41
C PHE A 63 6.18 -12.89 0.98
N SER A 64 7.07 -13.85 0.74
CA SER A 64 7.55 -14.20 -0.60
C SER A 64 6.64 -15.15 -1.37
N HIS A 65 5.68 -15.79 -0.70
CA HIS A 65 4.77 -16.76 -1.30
C HIS A 65 3.79 -16.14 -2.33
N ASP A 66 3.18 -17.01 -3.15
CA ASP A 66 2.30 -16.61 -4.26
C ASP A 66 0.84 -16.46 -3.83
N THR A 67 0.43 -17.14 -2.75
CA THR A 67 -0.95 -17.11 -2.24
C THR A 67 -1.03 -16.51 -0.83
N VAL A 68 -2.20 -15.99 -0.46
CA VAL A 68 -2.42 -15.43 0.90
C VAL A 68 -2.41 -16.55 1.94
N GLU A 69 -2.92 -17.71 1.58
CA GLU A 69 -2.95 -18.92 2.39
C GLU A 69 -1.53 -19.34 2.80
N GLU A 70 -0.59 -19.44 1.85
CA GLU A 70 0.81 -19.76 2.14
C GLU A 70 1.49 -18.69 3.02
N ILE A 71 1.16 -17.41 2.82
CA ILE A 71 1.67 -16.32 3.66
C ILE A 71 1.19 -16.48 5.11
N ILE A 72 -0.08 -16.83 5.30
CA ILE A 72 -0.66 -17.08 6.63
C ILE A 72 -0.01 -18.30 7.26
N ASP A 73 0.13 -19.41 6.54
CA ASP A 73 0.79 -20.62 7.05
C ASP A 73 2.24 -20.36 7.49
N ALA A 74 2.98 -19.56 6.70
CA ALA A 74 4.35 -19.16 7.03
C ALA A 74 4.39 -18.27 8.29
N LEU A 75 3.47 -17.30 8.39
CA LEU A 75 3.33 -16.45 9.58
C LEU A 75 2.93 -17.24 10.82
N GLU A 76 2.02 -18.22 10.72
CA GLU A 76 1.63 -19.11 11.82
C GLU A 76 2.81 -19.94 12.33
N SER A 77 3.63 -20.43 11.40
CA SER A 77 4.86 -21.17 11.73
C SER A 77 5.88 -20.33 12.49
N GLU A 78 6.04 -19.04 12.15
CA GLU A 78 6.90 -18.12 12.90
C GLU A 78 6.27 -17.65 14.21
N ALA A 79 4.95 -17.42 14.24
CA ALA A 79 4.21 -17.06 15.45
C ALA A 79 4.28 -18.18 16.51
N ALA A 80 4.30 -19.45 16.10
CA ALA A 80 4.49 -20.59 17.00
C ALA A 80 5.84 -20.56 17.76
N LYS A 81 6.83 -19.83 17.26
CA LYS A 81 8.12 -19.58 17.95
C LYS A 81 8.04 -18.43 18.94
N GLN A 82 6.84 -17.94 19.26
CA GLN A 82 6.56 -16.81 20.14
C GLN A 82 7.07 -15.46 19.60
N ASP A 83 7.18 -15.32 18.27
CA ASP A 83 7.44 -14.02 17.67
C ASP A 83 6.20 -13.11 17.79
N ALA A 84 6.28 -12.12 18.69
CA ALA A 84 5.17 -11.21 18.98
C ALA A 84 4.71 -10.39 17.76
N TRP A 85 5.62 -10.09 16.83
CA TRP A 85 5.29 -9.33 15.63
C TRP A 85 4.48 -10.20 14.65
N CYS A 86 4.87 -11.46 14.46
CA CYS A 86 4.10 -12.42 13.64
C CYS A 86 2.70 -12.65 14.21
N VAL A 87 2.58 -12.83 15.53
CA VAL A 87 1.27 -12.97 16.21
C VAL A 87 0.38 -11.74 15.96
N ALA A 88 0.92 -10.53 16.15
CA ALA A 88 0.18 -9.30 15.92
C ALA A 88 -0.20 -9.11 14.44
N THR A 89 0.66 -9.53 13.52
CA THR A 89 0.43 -9.44 12.06
C THR A 89 -0.67 -10.39 11.61
N LEU A 90 -0.66 -11.64 12.07
CA LEU A 90 -1.72 -12.61 11.81
C LEU A 90 -3.09 -12.10 12.23
N ARG A 91 -3.18 -11.58 13.47
CA ARG A 91 -4.42 -11.01 13.98
C ARG A 91 -4.94 -9.89 13.07
N LYS A 92 -4.06 -8.98 12.61
CA LYS A 92 -4.44 -7.91 11.69
C LYS A 92 -4.95 -8.44 10.36
N LEU A 93 -4.31 -9.47 9.79
CA LEU A 93 -4.77 -10.10 8.54
C LEU A 93 -6.15 -10.75 8.72
N GLN A 94 -6.39 -11.43 9.84
CA GLN A 94 -7.68 -12.06 10.17
C GLN A 94 -8.83 -11.04 10.35
N GLU A 95 -8.52 -9.81 10.74
CA GLU A 95 -9.51 -8.73 10.90
C GLU A 95 -9.85 -8.04 9.55
N THR A 96 -9.21 -8.41 8.44
CA THR A 96 -9.43 -7.81 7.10
C THR A 96 -10.29 -8.67 6.18
N SER A 97 -10.86 -8.04 5.13
CA SER A 97 -11.62 -8.73 4.09
C SER A 97 -10.76 -9.79 3.39
N PRO A 98 -11.16 -11.07 3.39
CA PRO A 98 -10.43 -12.15 2.72
C PRO A 98 -10.24 -11.90 1.23
N LEU A 99 -11.26 -11.38 0.56
CA LEU A 99 -11.18 -11.02 -0.87
C LEU A 99 -10.17 -9.89 -1.09
N SER A 100 -10.19 -8.87 -0.22
CA SER A 100 -9.26 -7.75 -0.31
C SER A 100 -7.80 -8.18 -0.12
N LEU A 101 -7.53 -9.20 0.71
CA LEU A 101 -6.19 -9.78 0.85
C LEU A 101 -5.70 -10.37 -0.47
N LYS A 102 -6.50 -11.23 -1.12
CA LYS A 102 -6.12 -11.87 -2.40
C LYS A 102 -5.97 -10.84 -3.52
N VAL A 103 -6.90 -9.89 -3.63
CA VAL A 103 -6.84 -8.79 -4.61
C VAL A 103 -5.59 -7.92 -4.40
N SER A 104 -5.25 -7.59 -3.15
CA SER A 104 -4.06 -6.79 -2.83
C SER A 104 -2.77 -7.53 -3.18
N LEU A 105 -2.67 -8.82 -2.83
CA LEU A 105 -1.50 -9.64 -3.16
C LEU A 105 -1.27 -9.66 -4.68
N ARG A 106 -2.31 -9.98 -5.46
CA ARG A 106 -2.23 -9.98 -6.93
C ARG A 106 -1.83 -8.62 -7.48
N SER A 107 -2.43 -7.53 -6.98
CA SER A 107 -2.10 -6.16 -7.41
C SER A 107 -0.62 -5.82 -7.19
N ILE A 108 -0.06 -6.18 -6.03
CA ILE A 108 1.36 -5.98 -5.72
C ILE A 108 2.25 -6.81 -6.65
N ARG A 109 1.91 -8.09 -6.87
CA ARG A 109 2.69 -9.01 -7.72
C ARG A 109 2.70 -8.59 -9.19
N GLU A 110 1.54 -8.26 -9.75
CA GLU A 110 1.45 -7.74 -11.12
C GLU A 110 2.12 -6.37 -11.25
N GLY A 111 1.98 -5.51 -10.23
CA GLY A 111 2.47 -4.13 -10.26
C GLY A 111 3.99 -4.02 -10.27
N ARG A 112 4.68 -5.03 -9.70
CA ARG A 112 6.16 -5.14 -9.72
C ARG A 112 6.75 -5.13 -11.14
N HIS A 113 5.97 -5.52 -12.14
CA HIS A 113 6.41 -5.62 -13.54
C HIS A 113 5.76 -4.55 -14.44
N GLN A 114 5.11 -3.55 -13.85
CA GLN A 114 4.35 -2.52 -14.54
C GLN A 114 4.95 -1.13 -14.30
N THR A 115 4.77 -0.25 -15.28
CA THR A 115 5.00 1.19 -15.11
C THR A 115 3.92 1.82 -14.22
N LEU A 116 4.20 3.00 -13.66
CA LEU A 116 3.21 3.75 -12.87
C LEU A 116 1.88 3.92 -13.63
N ASP A 117 1.92 4.21 -14.93
CA ASP A 117 0.72 4.42 -15.74
C ASP A 117 -0.12 3.16 -15.93
N GLN A 118 0.54 2.00 -15.97
CA GLN A 118 -0.14 0.71 -16.04
C GLN A 118 -0.78 0.39 -14.68
N CYS A 119 -0.05 0.59 -13.58
CA CYS A 119 -0.56 0.42 -12.22
C CYS A 119 -1.79 1.32 -11.97
N LEU A 120 -1.71 2.61 -12.30
CA LEU A 120 -2.82 3.56 -12.11
C LEU A 120 -4.08 3.16 -12.90
N ARG A 121 -3.93 2.73 -14.15
CA ARG A 121 -5.08 2.25 -14.94
C ARG A 121 -5.71 0.99 -14.35
N ARG A 122 -4.89 0.05 -13.89
CA ARG A 122 -5.38 -1.17 -13.23
C ARG A 122 -6.08 -0.85 -11.91
N GLU A 123 -5.46 -0.02 -11.07
CA GLU A 123 -6.01 0.39 -9.77
C GLU A 123 -7.28 1.22 -9.90
N TYR A 124 -7.42 2.00 -10.98
CA TYR A 124 -8.68 2.63 -11.34
C TYR A 124 -9.80 1.59 -11.53
N ARG A 125 -9.55 0.55 -12.35
CA ARG A 125 -10.53 -0.54 -12.55
C ARG A 125 -10.90 -1.20 -11.23
N MET A 126 -9.91 -1.58 -10.45
CA MET A 126 -10.11 -2.22 -9.16
C MET A 126 -10.95 -1.36 -8.22
N SER A 127 -10.70 -0.05 -8.18
CA SER A 127 -11.43 0.89 -7.34
C SER A 127 -12.89 1.03 -7.77
N VAL A 128 -13.15 1.18 -9.08
CA VAL A 128 -14.51 1.22 -9.63
C VAL A 128 -15.26 -0.08 -9.33
N GLN A 129 -14.62 -1.24 -9.54
CA GLN A 129 -15.21 -2.54 -9.25
C GLN A 129 -15.55 -2.68 -7.77
N ALA A 130 -14.65 -2.27 -6.87
CA ALA A 130 -14.89 -2.24 -5.42
C ALA A 130 -16.08 -1.36 -5.02
N LEU A 131 -16.24 -0.20 -5.67
CA LEU A 131 -17.31 0.77 -5.38
C LEU A 131 -18.66 0.35 -5.95
N SER A 132 -18.66 -0.39 -7.07
CA SER A 132 -19.88 -0.88 -7.73
C SER A 132 -20.74 -1.72 -6.80
N GLY A 133 -20.10 -2.48 -5.89
CA GLY A 133 -20.76 -3.43 -5.01
C GLY A 133 -21.26 -4.70 -5.71
N GLN A 134 -20.87 -4.95 -6.97
CA GLN A 134 -21.31 -6.11 -7.73
C GLN A 134 -20.64 -7.41 -7.29
N ILE A 135 -19.37 -7.34 -6.86
CA ILE A 135 -18.59 -8.50 -6.43
C ILE A 135 -18.83 -8.77 -4.94
N THR A 136 -18.75 -7.72 -4.13
CA THR A 136 -18.94 -7.75 -2.67
C THR A 136 -19.35 -6.36 -2.17
N SER A 137 -19.98 -6.31 -0.99
CA SER A 137 -20.22 -5.07 -0.25
C SER A 137 -19.08 -4.68 0.71
N ASP A 138 -17.95 -5.41 0.73
CA ASP A 138 -16.86 -5.24 1.71
C ASP A 138 -16.34 -3.79 1.80
N PHE A 139 -16.26 -3.05 0.70
CA PHE A 139 -15.86 -1.64 0.77
C PHE A 139 -16.81 -0.83 1.66
N ARG A 140 -18.13 -0.96 1.42
CA ARG A 140 -19.17 -0.25 2.19
C ARG A 140 -19.22 -0.73 3.63
N GLU A 141 -19.09 -2.04 3.83
CA GLU A 141 -19.07 -2.65 5.17
C GLU A 141 -17.85 -2.20 5.99
N GLY A 142 -16.68 -2.12 5.36
CA GLY A 142 -15.47 -1.64 6.02
C GLY A 142 -15.57 -0.18 6.42
N VAL A 143 -16.14 0.66 5.54
CA VAL A 143 -16.45 2.07 5.87
C VAL A 143 -17.46 2.14 7.02
N ARG A 144 -18.53 1.35 6.97
CA ARG A 144 -19.53 1.29 8.05
C ARG A 144 -18.88 0.94 9.38
N ALA A 145 -18.19 -0.19 9.46
CA ALA A 145 -17.60 -0.72 10.68
C ALA A 145 -16.51 0.18 11.28
N ARG A 146 -15.71 0.86 10.45
CA ARG A 146 -14.58 1.67 10.92
C ARG A 146 -14.93 3.15 11.13
N LEU A 147 -15.76 3.75 10.28
CA LEU A 147 -15.95 5.20 10.25
C LEU A 147 -17.36 5.64 10.66
N VAL A 148 -18.39 4.89 10.30
CA VAL A 148 -19.80 5.25 10.55
C VAL A 148 -20.24 4.75 11.93
N ASP A 149 -20.33 3.44 12.10
CA ASP A 149 -20.82 2.81 13.33
C ASP A 149 -19.70 2.64 14.35
N ARG A 150 -18.44 2.54 13.87
CA ARG A 150 -17.22 2.39 14.69
C ARG A 150 -17.28 1.18 15.64
N ASP A 151 -17.99 0.13 15.23
CA ASP A 151 -18.10 -1.11 16.00
C ASP A 151 -16.85 -1.99 15.87
N LEU A 152 -15.98 -1.72 14.89
CA LEU A 152 -14.80 -2.53 14.55
C LEU A 152 -15.15 -4.01 14.30
N ALA A 153 -16.39 -4.30 13.89
CA ALA A 153 -16.92 -5.64 13.67
C ALA A 153 -17.50 -5.79 12.26
N PRO A 154 -16.66 -5.66 11.22
CA PRO A 154 -17.10 -5.79 9.84
C PRO A 154 -17.55 -7.23 9.54
N LYS A 155 -18.63 -7.35 8.78
CA LYS A 155 -19.19 -8.62 8.30
C LYS A 155 -18.79 -8.84 6.84
N TRP A 156 -17.57 -9.33 6.66
CA TRP A 156 -17.01 -9.58 5.33
C TRP A 156 -17.79 -10.66 4.57
N ASP A 157 -17.96 -10.45 3.27
CA ASP A 157 -18.53 -11.41 2.33
C ASP A 157 -17.65 -11.50 1.08
N PRO A 158 -16.88 -12.59 0.89
CA PRO A 158 -16.94 -13.85 1.63
C PRO A 158 -16.21 -13.76 2.98
N PRO A 159 -16.65 -14.53 4.00
CA PRO A 159 -16.12 -14.42 5.36
C PRO A 159 -14.77 -15.12 5.60
N THR A 160 -14.31 -15.97 4.67
CA THR A 160 -13.05 -16.73 4.79
C THR A 160 -12.32 -16.83 3.46
N LEU A 161 -11.01 -17.13 3.49
CA LEU A 161 -10.17 -17.21 2.29
C LEU A 161 -10.57 -18.33 1.34
N GLU A 162 -11.02 -19.47 1.88
CA GLU A 162 -11.42 -20.65 1.11
C GLU A 162 -12.69 -20.40 0.28
N LYS A 163 -13.49 -19.41 0.70
CA LYS A 163 -14.70 -18.99 -0.01
C LYS A 163 -14.43 -17.93 -1.07
N VAL A 164 -13.22 -17.37 -1.12
CA VAL A 164 -12.82 -16.45 -2.19
C VAL A 164 -12.44 -17.28 -3.42
N THR A 165 -13.24 -17.18 -4.48
CA THR A 165 -12.95 -17.83 -5.76
C THR A 165 -12.04 -16.97 -6.63
N ASP A 166 -11.33 -17.61 -7.57
CA ASP A 166 -10.51 -16.90 -8.55
C ASP A 166 -11.34 -15.94 -9.40
N ASP A 167 -12.57 -16.32 -9.77
CA ASP A 167 -13.50 -15.46 -10.51
C ASP A 167 -13.80 -14.14 -9.76
N MET A 168 -13.95 -14.19 -8.43
CA MET A 168 -14.17 -12.97 -7.63
C MET A 168 -12.96 -12.06 -7.70
N VAL A 169 -11.75 -12.63 -7.65
CA VAL A 169 -10.50 -11.86 -7.77
C VAL A 169 -10.37 -11.31 -9.20
N ASP A 170 -10.56 -12.14 -10.22
CA ASP A 170 -10.47 -11.77 -11.65
C ASP A 170 -11.39 -10.61 -12.01
N GLN A 171 -12.61 -10.58 -11.45
CA GLN A 171 -13.56 -9.50 -11.70
C GLN A 171 -13.02 -8.11 -11.31
N TYR A 172 -12.17 -8.00 -10.27
CA TYR A 172 -11.52 -6.72 -9.91
C TYR A 172 -10.57 -6.20 -10.99
N PHE A 173 -9.97 -7.08 -11.79
CA PHE A 173 -9.00 -6.74 -12.82
C PHE A 173 -9.62 -6.69 -14.22
N SER A 174 -10.88 -7.10 -14.34
CA SER A 174 -11.64 -7.08 -15.59
C SER A 174 -11.82 -5.65 -16.13
N ARG A 175 -11.96 -5.53 -17.45
CA ARG A 175 -12.24 -4.24 -18.09
C ARG A 175 -13.59 -3.70 -17.61
N LEU A 176 -13.66 -2.38 -17.50
CA LEU A 176 -14.90 -1.70 -17.14
C LEU A 176 -15.92 -1.83 -18.28
N THR A 177 -17.20 -1.70 -17.92
CA THR A 177 -18.30 -1.76 -18.89
C THR A 177 -18.25 -0.59 -19.87
N ALA A 178 -18.95 -0.69 -20.99
CA ALA A 178 -19.00 0.40 -21.98
C ALA A 178 -19.53 1.75 -21.44
N PHE A 179 -20.21 1.73 -20.28
CA PHE A 179 -20.74 2.94 -19.64
C PHE A 179 -19.74 3.62 -18.71
N GLU A 180 -18.64 2.95 -18.35
CA GLU A 180 -17.60 3.47 -17.50
C GLU A 180 -16.27 3.46 -18.27
N PRO A 181 -15.78 4.63 -18.72
CA PRO A 181 -14.58 4.69 -19.52
C PRO A 181 -13.35 4.25 -18.73
N GLU A 182 -12.37 3.72 -19.44
CA GLU A 182 -11.05 3.45 -18.88
C GLU A 182 -10.33 4.75 -18.50
N LEU A 183 -9.40 4.68 -17.54
CA LEU A 183 -8.60 5.84 -17.16
C LEU A 183 -7.64 6.25 -18.30
N GLU A 184 -7.89 7.44 -18.85
CA GLU A 184 -6.99 8.09 -19.80
C GLU A 184 -6.03 9.04 -19.08
N LEU A 185 -4.76 8.65 -19.01
CA LEU A 185 -3.71 9.48 -18.43
C LEU A 185 -3.12 10.42 -19.50
N PRO A 186 -2.90 11.72 -19.19
CA PRO A 186 -2.31 12.70 -20.10
C PRO A 186 -0.79 12.50 -20.25
N THR A 187 -0.38 11.31 -20.67
CA THR A 187 1.03 10.88 -20.76
C THR A 187 1.86 11.70 -21.74
N GLN A 188 1.22 12.31 -22.76
CA GLN A 188 1.90 13.14 -23.77
C GLN A 188 2.25 14.56 -23.27
N GLN A 189 1.62 15.02 -22.19
CA GLN A 189 1.84 16.37 -21.63
C GLN A 189 2.81 16.37 -20.45
N ARG A 190 3.38 15.21 -20.10
CA ARG A 190 4.37 15.15 -19.03
C ARG A 190 5.63 15.83 -19.50
N GLU A 191 5.96 16.95 -18.89
CA GLU A 191 7.30 17.53 -19.01
C GLU A 191 8.30 16.48 -18.53
N ALA A 192 9.33 16.24 -19.33
CA ALA A 192 10.46 15.46 -18.88
C ALA A 192 11.15 16.31 -17.80
N PHE A 193 10.96 15.96 -16.53
CA PHE A 193 11.90 16.36 -15.49
C PHE A 193 13.18 15.56 -15.76
N THR A 194 14.01 16.06 -16.67
CA THR A 194 15.38 15.59 -16.93
C THR A 194 16.35 16.18 -15.93
#